data_AF-A0A0F8CIC2-F1
#
_entry.id   AF-A0A0F8CIC2-F1
#
_cell.length_a   1.000
_cell.length_b   1.000
_cell.length_c   1.000
_cell.angle_alpha   90.00
_cell.angle_beta   90.00
_cell.angle_gamma   90.00
#
_symmetry.space_group_name_H-M   'P 1'
#
loop_
_entity.id
_entity.type
_entity.pdbx_description
1 polymer ?
#
loop_
_entity_poly.entity_id
_entity_poly.type
_entity_poly.pdbx_seq_one_letter_code
_entity_poly.pdbx_strand_id
1 'polypeptide(L)'
;MNASTESVILKLGGSAITDKGANEGVVKEADLLRIAREVSGFRGKMIVVHGAGSFGHTYAKKYGLDRTFDPEGAIVTHESVKKLASRVVDALNSFGVMAIAVHPMGCTVCRNGRIESMYLDSIKLMLEKGFVPVLHGDVVMDLELGACILSGDQIVPYLAKELGITRLGLGSAEDGVLDKDGKPVPELTPANFEEFRQCIGGSGSTDVTGGMLGKVLELLELSKNSSITSHIFNAGKADNIYRFLNGESIGTRISPDKRV
;
A
#
# COMPACT_ATOMS: atom_id res chain seq x y z
N MET A 1 -13.93 -20.07 19.62
CA MET A 1 -14.52 -19.15 18.63
C MET A 1 -13.83 -19.44 17.31
N ASN A 2 -14.56 -19.89 16.29
CA ASN A 2 -13.94 -20.17 14.99
C ASN A 2 -13.43 -18.84 14.42
N ALA A 3 -12.13 -18.76 14.17
CA ALA A 3 -11.54 -17.61 13.49
C ALA A 3 -12.22 -17.45 12.14
N SER A 4 -12.66 -16.23 11.83
CA SER A 4 -13.15 -15.89 10.48
C SER A 4 -12.12 -16.32 9.44
N THR A 5 -12.56 -16.99 8.39
CA THR A 5 -11.70 -17.38 7.25
C THR A 5 -11.38 -16.20 6.35
N GLU A 6 -11.95 -15.02 6.61
CA GLU A 6 -11.71 -13.83 5.81
C GLU A 6 -10.28 -13.32 5.97
N SER A 7 -9.63 -13.10 4.83
CA SER A 7 -8.32 -12.47 4.71
C SER A 7 -8.44 -11.14 3.98
N VAL A 8 -7.76 -10.11 4.47
CA VAL A 8 -7.75 -8.77 3.87
C VAL A 8 -6.32 -8.23 3.78
N ILE A 9 -6.02 -7.51 2.70
CA ILE A 9 -4.83 -6.66 2.62
C ILE A 9 -5.31 -5.20 2.70
N LEU A 10 -4.84 -4.48 3.71
CA LEU A 10 -5.10 -3.06 3.89
C LEU A 10 -3.81 -2.28 3.65
N LYS A 11 -3.81 -1.43 2.64
CA LYS A 11 -2.73 -0.49 2.40
C LYS A 11 -3.03 0.86 3.03
N LEU A 12 -2.07 1.39 3.80
CA LEU A 12 -2.07 2.75 4.33
C LEU A 12 -1.13 3.62 3.48
N GLY A 13 -1.69 4.47 2.62
CA GLY A 13 -0.91 5.38 1.78
C GLY A 13 -0.05 6.32 2.62
N GLY A 14 1.18 6.58 2.17
CA GLY A 14 2.11 7.44 2.91
C GLY A 14 1.55 8.84 3.17
N SER A 15 0.75 9.40 2.26
CA SER A 15 0.04 10.68 2.45
C SER A 15 -1.01 10.68 3.57
N ALA A 16 -1.56 9.51 3.90
CA ALA A 16 -2.55 9.37 4.97
C ALA A 16 -1.90 9.34 6.36
N ILE A 17 -0.67 8.85 6.47
CA ILE A 17 0.02 8.64 7.76
C ILE A 17 1.26 9.53 7.97
N THR A 18 1.71 10.25 6.95
CA THR A 18 2.85 11.18 7.02
C THR A 18 2.50 12.55 6.43
N ASP A 19 3.21 13.58 6.88
CA ASP A 19 3.18 14.89 6.25
C ASP A 19 4.12 14.91 5.03
N LYS A 20 3.54 15.11 3.83
CA LYS A 20 4.27 15.20 2.56
C LYS A 20 5.02 16.53 2.40
N GLY A 21 4.65 17.57 3.12
CA GLY A 21 5.28 18.89 3.05
C GLY A 21 6.52 19.02 3.94
N ALA A 22 6.76 18.06 4.83
CA ALA A 22 7.91 18.06 5.71
C ALA A 22 9.20 17.70 4.95
N ASN A 23 10.28 18.42 5.27
CA ASN A 23 11.62 18.16 4.73
C ASN A 23 12.28 16.91 5.34
N GLU A 24 11.65 16.31 6.35
CA GLU A 24 12.08 15.10 7.05
C GLU A 24 10.85 14.22 7.34
N GLY A 25 11.08 12.99 7.79
CA GLY A 25 10.00 12.05 8.12
C GLY A 25 9.16 12.53 9.30
N VAL A 26 7.93 13.01 9.01
CA VAL A 26 6.96 13.45 10.02
C VAL A 26 5.70 12.60 9.93
N VAL A 27 5.30 12.00 11.05
CA VAL A 27 4.09 11.17 11.17
C VAL A 27 2.89 12.06 11.53
N LYS A 28 1.73 11.77 10.94
CA LYS A 28 0.44 12.33 11.36
C LYS A 28 -0.11 11.51 12.53
N GLU A 29 0.37 11.78 13.74
CA GLU A 29 0.10 10.96 14.93
C GLU A 29 -1.40 10.74 15.18
N ALA A 30 -2.21 11.80 15.09
CA ALA A 30 -3.65 11.71 15.32
C ALA A 30 -4.35 10.80 14.29
N ASP A 31 -3.96 10.91 13.02
CA ASP A 31 -4.49 10.04 11.96
C ASP A 31 -4.03 8.60 12.15
N LEU A 32 -2.76 8.37 12.47
CA LEU A 32 -2.22 7.03 12.69
C LEU A 32 -2.92 6.32 13.86
N LEU A 33 -3.14 7.01 14.98
CA LEU A 33 -3.85 6.44 16.14
C LEU A 33 -5.33 6.16 15.85
N ARG A 34 -6.00 7.05 15.10
CA ARG A 34 -7.38 6.81 14.65
C ARG A 34 -7.45 5.58 13.75
N ILE A 35 -6.57 5.51 12.75
CA ILE A 35 -6.48 4.37 11.82
C ILE A 35 -6.23 3.08 12.60
N ALA A 36 -5.31 3.08 13.56
CA ALA A 36 -5.01 1.90 14.37
C ALA A 36 -6.22 1.43 15.19
N ARG A 37 -7.00 2.35 15.75
CA ARG A 37 -8.28 2.04 16.41
C ARG A 37 -9.28 1.42 15.43
N GLU A 38 -9.46 1.99 14.24
CA GLU A 38 -10.38 1.45 13.22
C GLU A 38 -9.97 0.03 12.78
N VAL A 39 -8.67 -0.21 12.61
CA VAL A 39 -8.11 -1.54 12.27
C VAL A 39 -8.36 -2.56 13.38
N SER A 40 -8.28 -2.17 14.65
CA SER A 40 -8.50 -3.06 15.80
C SER A 40 -9.89 -3.70 15.86
N GLY A 41 -10.87 -3.15 15.13
CA GLY A 41 -12.21 -3.70 15.03
C GLY A 41 -12.31 -4.95 14.14
N PHE A 42 -11.36 -5.18 13.24
CA PHE A 42 -11.43 -6.30 12.30
C PHE A 42 -11.19 -7.66 12.97
N ARG A 43 -11.89 -8.68 12.49
CA ARG A 43 -11.78 -10.06 12.96
C ARG A 43 -11.54 -10.97 11.76
N GLY A 44 -10.29 -11.39 11.58
CA GLY A 44 -9.86 -12.21 10.45
C GLY A 44 -8.34 -12.14 10.27
N LYS A 45 -7.84 -12.69 9.17
CA LYS A 45 -6.42 -12.59 8.79
C LYS A 45 -6.20 -11.24 8.10
N MET A 46 -5.22 -10.48 8.54
CA MET A 46 -4.91 -9.17 7.94
C MET A 46 -3.43 -9.09 7.62
N ILE A 47 -3.12 -8.51 6.46
CA ILE A 47 -1.81 -7.94 6.17
C ILE A 47 -1.98 -6.43 6.02
N VAL A 48 -1.12 -5.67 6.68
CA VAL A 48 -1.04 -4.22 6.48
C VAL A 48 0.16 -3.91 5.61
N VAL A 49 0.00 -3.02 4.64
CA VAL A 49 1.10 -2.48 3.83
C VAL A 49 1.10 -0.97 3.96
N HIS A 50 2.16 -0.31 4.40
CA HIS A 50 2.18 1.16 4.38
C HIS A 50 3.08 1.74 3.30
N GLY A 51 2.72 2.92 2.79
CA GLY A 51 3.61 3.71 1.93
C GLY A 51 4.76 4.31 2.75
N ALA A 52 5.85 4.65 2.07
CA ALA A 52 7.02 5.23 2.72
C ALA A 52 6.82 6.70 3.14
N GLY A 53 5.93 7.44 2.46
CA GLY A 53 5.65 8.84 2.80
C GLY A 53 6.89 9.73 2.76
N SER A 54 6.93 10.76 3.60
CA SER A 54 8.13 11.61 3.76
C SER A 54 9.35 10.89 4.33
N PHE A 55 9.18 9.68 4.90
CA PHE A 55 10.30 8.85 5.34
C PHE A 55 11.03 8.16 4.19
N GLY A 56 10.40 7.94 3.05
CA GLY A 56 11.06 7.36 1.87
C GLY A 56 11.32 8.39 0.77
N HIS A 57 10.28 9.09 0.32
CA HIS A 57 10.36 9.93 -0.87
C HIS A 57 11.39 11.04 -0.76
N THR A 58 11.55 11.62 0.43
CA THR A 58 12.55 12.67 0.70
C THR A 58 13.97 12.18 0.41
N TYR A 59 14.34 11.02 0.96
CA TYR A 59 15.69 10.47 0.81
C TYR A 59 15.90 9.83 -0.57
N ALA A 60 14.91 9.09 -1.08
CA ALA A 60 14.97 8.52 -2.42
C ALA A 60 15.20 9.60 -3.50
N LYS A 61 14.53 10.75 -3.37
CA LYS A 61 14.72 11.90 -4.26
C LYS A 61 16.08 12.58 -4.03
N LYS A 62 16.50 12.76 -2.78
CA LYS A 62 17.80 13.37 -2.43
C LYS A 62 18.98 12.61 -3.04
N TYR A 63 18.93 11.28 -3.01
CA TYR A 63 19.99 10.40 -3.52
C TYR A 63 19.77 9.92 -4.96
N GLY A 64 18.67 10.33 -5.63
CA GLY A 64 18.40 9.94 -7.02
C GLY A 64 18.22 8.43 -7.22
N LEU A 65 17.63 7.74 -6.24
CA LEU A 65 17.45 6.28 -6.25
C LEU A 65 16.49 5.77 -7.34
N ASP A 66 15.80 6.66 -8.03
CA ASP A 66 14.99 6.36 -9.21
C ASP A 66 15.82 6.22 -10.50
N ARG A 67 17.09 6.64 -10.48
CA ARG A 67 17.94 6.74 -11.68
C ARG A 67 19.26 5.99 -11.55
N THR A 68 19.85 6.04 -10.36
CA THR A 68 21.20 5.53 -10.12
C THR A 68 21.24 4.76 -8.82
N PHE A 69 21.98 3.65 -8.84
CA PHE A 69 22.29 2.93 -7.62
C PHE A 69 23.23 3.76 -6.73
N ASP A 70 22.81 3.98 -5.49
CA ASP A 70 23.60 4.62 -4.44
C ASP A 70 23.46 3.81 -3.14
N PRO A 71 24.54 3.11 -2.68
CA PRO A 71 24.50 2.34 -1.45
C PRO A 71 24.21 3.18 -0.20
N GLU A 72 24.74 4.41 -0.11
CA GLU A 72 24.50 5.30 1.03
C GLU A 72 23.03 5.75 1.02
N GLY A 73 22.54 6.16 -0.15
CA GLY A 73 21.14 6.52 -0.34
C GLY A 73 20.19 5.39 0.01
N ALA A 74 20.52 4.15 -0.38
CA ALA A 74 19.74 2.97 -0.03
C ALA A 74 19.72 2.74 1.49
N ILE A 75 20.88 2.79 2.17
CA ILE A 75 20.95 2.64 3.64
C ILE A 75 20.11 3.71 4.34
N VAL A 76 20.31 4.98 3.99
CA VAL A 76 19.61 6.11 4.62
C VAL A 76 18.10 6.02 4.39
N THR A 77 17.67 5.69 3.17
CA THR A 77 16.25 5.53 2.83
C THR A 77 15.63 4.37 3.59
N HIS A 78 16.28 3.20 3.61
CA HIS A 78 15.79 2.01 4.33
C HIS A 78 15.65 2.28 5.83
N GLU A 79 16.69 2.82 6.47
CA GLU A 79 16.69 3.12 7.89
C GLU A 79 15.61 4.13 8.27
N SER A 80 15.36 5.11 7.41
CA SER A 80 14.28 6.07 7.59
C SER A 80 12.91 5.38 7.53
N VAL A 81 12.63 4.58 6.50
CA VAL A 81 11.32 3.91 6.40
C VAL A 81 11.12 2.87 7.50
N LYS A 82 12.18 2.20 7.95
CA LYS A 82 12.15 1.31 9.12
C LYS A 82 11.63 2.02 10.39
N LYS A 83 12.00 3.29 10.59
CA LYS A 83 11.46 4.10 11.69
C LYS A 83 9.96 4.27 11.55
N LEU A 84 9.46 4.60 10.36
CA LEU A 84 8.01 4.69 10.11
C LEU A 84 7.31 3.35 10.38
N ALA A 85 7.89 2.23 9.94
CA ALA A 85 7.33 0.91 10.19
C ALA A 85 7.19 0.61 11.70
N SER A 86 8.20 0.96 12.50
CA SER A 86 8.11 0.88 13.97
C SER A 86 6.93 1.69 14.50
N ARG A 87 6.78 2.96 14.07
CA ARG A 87 5.67 3.82 14.52
C ARG A 87 4.30 3.26 14.17
N VAL A 88 4.15 2.69 12.97
CA VAL A 88 2.90 2.05 12.52
C VAL A 88 2.59 0.81 13.36
N VAL A 89 3.58 -0.06 13.58
CA VAL A 89 3.44 -1.26 14.42
C VAL A 89 3.10 -0.90 15.87
N ASP A 90 3.78 0.09 16.45
CA ASP A 90 3.55 0.55 17.82
C ASP A 90 2.11 1.08 17.98
N ALA A 91 1.65 1.90 17.01
CA ALA A 91 0.28 2.40 17.02
C ALA A 91 -0.75 1.26 16.95
N LEU A 92 -0.58 0.32 16.02
CA LEU A 92 -1.45 -0.85 15.89
C LEU A 92 -1.48 -1.70 17.17
N ASN A 93 -0.32 -1.94 17.78
CA ASN A 93 -0.19 -2.72 18.99
C ASN A 93 -0.76 -2.01 20.24
N SER A 94 -0.74 -0.68 20.28
CA SER A 94 -1.40 0.09 21.34
C SER A 94 -2.93 -0.12 21.39
N PHE A 95 -3.52 -0.62 20.28
CA PHE A 95 -4.92 -1.02 20.18
C PHE A 95 -5.12 -2.56 20.08
N GLY A 96 -4.07 -3.36 20.33
CA GLY A 96 -4.18 -4.82 20.45
C GLY A 96 -4.19 -5.62 19.14
N VAL A 97 -3.74 -5.06 18.01
CA VAL A 97 -3.79 -5.70 16.67
C VAL A 97 -2.82 -6.88 16.48
N MET A 98 -1.87 -7.12 17.40
CA MET A 98 -0.80 -8.15 17.26
C MET A 98 0.02 -7.96 15.97
N ALA A 99 0.37 -6.72 15.69
CA ALA A 99 1.14 -6.31 14.52
C ALA A 99 2.63 -6.61 14.68
N ILE A 100 3.26 -7.06 13.58
CA ILE A 100 4.72 -7.31 13.50
C ILE A 100 5.27 -6.81 12.17
N ALA A 101 6.41 -6.11 12.19
CA ALA A 101 7.04 -5.60 10.99
C ALA A 101 7.69 -6.73 10.15
N VAL A 102 7.53 -6.64 8.83
CA VAL A 102 8.25 -7.45 7.84
C VAL A 102 8.87 -6.50 6.83
N HIS A 103 10.20 -6.37 6.86
CA HIS A 103 10.94 -5.43 6.02
C HIS A 103 11.23 -6.03 4.64
N PRO A 104 10.70 -5.47 3.53
CA PRO A 104 10.89 -6.07 2.21
C PRO A 104 12.34 -6.18 1.75
N MET A 105 13.21 -5.27 2.18
CA MET A 105 14.66 -5.37 1.98
C MET A 105 15.23 -6.76 2.34
N GLY A 106 14.72 -7.39 3.41
CA GLY A 106 15.23 -8.67 3.89
C GLY A 106 14.56 -9.90 3.28
N CYS A 107 13.52 -9.74 2.48
CA CYS A 107 12.73 -10.87 1.97
C CYS A 107 12.31 -10.74 0.51
N THR A 108 12.77 -9.73 -0.23
CA THR A 108 12.36 -9.46 -1.61
C THR A 108 13.57 -9.21 -2.49
N VAL A 109 13.54 -9.77 -3.69
CA VAL A 109 14.50 -9.46 -4.76
C VAL A 109 13.71 -8.95 -5.96
N CYS A 110 14.16 -7.85 -6.54
CA CYS A 110 13.60 -7.29 -7.76
C CYS A 110 14.49 -7.59 -8.97
N ARG A 111 13.89 -7.44 -10.15
CA ARG A 111 14.57 -7.36 -11.44
C ARG A 111 13.97 -6.20 -12.21
N ASN A 112 14.81 -5.24 -12.58
CA ASN A 112 14.38 -4.05 -13.32
C ASN A 112 13.17 -3.34 -12.67
N GLY A 113 13.20 -3.17 -11.35
CA GLY A 113 12.17 -2.47 -10.59
C GLY A 113 10.88 -3.26 -10.35
N ARG A 114 10.80 -4.54 -10.72
CA ARG A 114 9.65 -5.42 -10.48
C ARG A 114 10.04 -6.57 -9.56
N ILE A 115 9.12 -7.00 -8.70
CA ILE A 115 9.35 -8.16 -7.81
C ILE A 115 9.64 -9.39 -8.67
N GLU A 116 10.84 -9.95 -8.54
CA GLU A 116 11.25 -11.23 -9.11
C GLU A 116 10.85 -12.36 -8.16
N SER A 117 11.13 -12.19 -6.87
CA SER A 117 10.78 -13.17 -5.83
C SER A 117 10.61 -12.51 -4.46
N MET A 118 9.77 -13.11 -3.62
CA MET A 118 9.58 -12.73 -2.23
C MET A 118 9.46 -13.98 -1.36
N TYR A 119 10.14 -14.02 -0.21
CA TYR A 119 10.03 -15.11 0.75
C TYR A 119 8.76 -14.97 1.59
N LEU A 120 7.75 -15.80 1.29
CA LEU A 120 6.40 -15.66 1.87
C LEU A 120 6.11 -16.60 3.05
N ASP A 121 6.97 -17.58 3.34
CA ASP A 121 6.64 -18.62 4.32
C ASP A 121 6.52 -18.05 5.74
N SER A 122 7.38 -17.11 6.12
CA SER A 122 7.24 -16.38 7.38
C SER A 122 5.90 -15.63 7.48
N ILE A 123 5.46 -14.99 6.40
CA ILE A 123 4.18 -14.26 6.35
C ILE A 123 3.01 -15.24 6.51
N LYS A 124 3.05 -16.39 5.83
CA LYS A 124 2.01 -17.44 5.96
C LYS A 124 1.91 -17.95 7.40
N LEU A 125 3.06 -18.28 8.02
CA LEU A 125 3.11 -18.73 9.41
C LEU A 125 2.60 -17.65 10.39
N MET A 126 2.95 -16.38 10.17
CA MET A 126 2.44 -15.26 10.97
C MET A 126 0.91 -15.20 10.92
N LEU A 127 0.31 -15.27 9.73
CA LEU A 127 -1.15 -15.26 9.54
C LEU A 127 -1.83 -16.48 10.18
N GLU A 128 -1.19 -17.66 10.15
CA GLU A 128 -1.69 -18.86 10.82
C GLU A 128 -1.65 -18.75 12.35
N LYS A 129 -0.66 -18.03 12.89
CA LYS A 129 -0.50 -17.80 14.33
C LYS A 129 -1.22 -16.57 14.85
N GLY A 130 -1.99 -15.89 14.00
CA GLY A 130 -2.82 -14.74 14.39
C GLY A 130 -2.06 -13.41 14.51
N PHE A 131 -0.83 -13.33 13.98
CA PHE A 131 -0.15 -12.05 13.81
C PHE A 131 -0.73 -11.29 12.62
N VAL A 132 -0.57 -9.97 12.64
CA VAL A 132 -0.82 -9.07 11.50
C VAL A 132 0.53 -8.63 10.93
N PRO A 133 1.03 -9.23 9.84
CA PRO A 133 2.24 -8.77 9.17
C PRO A 133 2.06 -7.35 8.65
N VAL A 134 3.03 -6.47 8.95
CA VAL A 134 3.09 -5.09 8.50
C VAL A 134 4.28 -4.92 7.57
N LEU A 135 4.01 -4.86 6.26
CA LEU A 135 5.01 -4.57 5.23
C LEU A 135 4.97 -3.08 4.86
N HIS A 136 5.95 -2.63 4.10
CA HIS A 136 6.03 -1.23 3.68
C HIS A 136 6.73 -1.05 2.34
N GLY A 137 6.46 0.05 1.65
CA GLY A 137 7.33 0.45 0.53
C GLY A 137 8.77 0.62 1.02
N ASP A 138 9.76 0.18 0.26
CA ASP A 138 11.15 0.13 0.71
C ASP A 138 12.10 0.25 -0.47
N VAL A 139 13.38 0.50 -0.20
CA VAL A 139 14.44 0.17 -1.16
C VAL A 139 14.76 -1.32 -1.02
N VAL A 140 14.91 -2.03 -2.13
CA VAL A 140 15.24 -3.47 -2.15
C VAL A 140 16.31 -3.74 -3.20
N MET A 141 17.02 -4.86 -3.05
CA MET A 141 18.04 -5.27 -4.00
C MET A 141 17.42 -5.67 -5.34
N ASP A 142 18.08 -5.26 -6.43
CA ASP A 142 17.65 -5.50 -7.79
C ASP A 142 18.77 -6.16 -8.61
N LEU A 143 18.43 -7.21 -9.36
CA LEU A 143 19.37 -8.00 -10.14
C LEU A 143 20.01 -7.25 -11.32
N GLU A 144 19.38 -6.17 -11.79
CA GLU A 144 19.84 -5.38 -12.94
C GLU A 144 20.23 -3.96 -12.55
N LEU A 145 19.51 -3.37 -11.59
CA LEU A 145 19.70 -1.98 -11.15
C LEU A 145 20.58 -1.86 -9.90
N GLY A 146 20.96 -2.97 -9.27
CA GLY A 146 21.63 -3.00 -7.96
C GLY A 146 20.63 -2.81 -6.81
N ALA A 147 19.83 -1.75 -6.85
CA ALA A 147 18.67 -1.56 -5.98
C ALA A 147 17.57 -0.78 -6.68
N CYS A 148 16.33 -0.93 -6.22
CA CYS A 148 15.18 -0.18 -6.71
C CYS A 148 14.23 0.22 -5.58
N ILE A 149 13.37 1.20 -5.83
CA ILE A 149 12.25 1.54 -4.94
C ILE A 149 11.10 0.57 -5.20
N LEU A 150 10.82 -0.28 -4.23
CA LEU A 150 9.65 -1.16 -4.23
C LEU A 150 8.48 -0.44 -3.56
N SER A 151 7.46 -0.09 -4.34
CA SER A 151 6.30 0.60 -3.80
C SER A 151 5.35 -0.38 -3.08
N GLY A 152 4.64 0.11 -2.06
CA GLY A 152 3.53 -0.66 -1.49
C GLY A 152 2.39 -0.92 -2.49
N ASP A 153 2.33 -0.18 -3.60
CA ASP A 153 1.35 -0.41 -4.68
C ASP A 153 1.72 -1.63 -5.54
N GLN A 154 2.98 -2.07 -5.53
CA GLN A 154 3.43 -3.33 -6.11
C GLN A 154 3.33 -4.50 -5.12
N ILE A 155 3.61 -4.26 -3.83
CA ILE A 155 3.55 -5.29 -2.79
C ILE A 155 2.13 -5.85 -2.62
N VAL A 156 1.12 -4.98 -2.57
CA VAL A 156 -0.29 -5.36 -2.37
C VAL A 156 -0.79 -6.36 -3.42
N PRO A 157 -0.72 -6.08 -4.74
CA PRO A 157 -1.20 -7.01 -5.76
C PRO A 157 -0.36 -8.29 -5.82
N TYR A 158 0.95 -8.21 -5.55
CA TYR A 158 1.81 -9.39 -5.47
C TYR A 158 1.35 -10.34 -4.36
N LEU A 159 1.20 -9.83 -3.12
CA LEU A 159 0.72 -10.63 -2.00
C LEU A 159 -0.70 -11.15 -2.23
N ALA A 160 -1.58 -10.34 -2.80
CA ALA A 160 -2.95 -10.73 -3.10
C ALA A 160 -3.01 -11.96 -4.00
N LYS A 161 -2.21 -11.95 -5.07
CA LYS A 161 -2.10 -13.06 -6.02
C LYS A 161 -1.48 -14.30 -5.38
N GLU A 162 -0.32 -14.17 -4.74
CA GLU A 162 0.44 -15.31 -4.20
C GLU A 162 -0.24 -15.97 -2.99
N LEU A 163 -1.04 -15.22 -2.23
CA LEU A 163 -1.75 -15.72 -1.05
C LEU A 163 -3.24 -15.96 -1.30
N GLY A 164 -3.75 -15.70 -2.52
CA GLY A 164 -5.16 -15.88 -2.85
C GLY A 164 -6.12 -14.95 -2.10
N ILE A 165 -5.67 -13.75 -1.72
CA ILE A 165 -6.47 -12.78 -0.95
C ILE A 165 -7.24 -11.89 -1.91
N THR A 166 -8.57 -11.91 -1.84
CA THR A 166 -9.45 -11.24 -2.81
C THR A 166 -10.00 -9.90 -2.35
N ARG A 167 -9.79 -9.52 -1.08
CA ARG A 167 -10.29 -8.29 -0.49
C ARG A 167 -9.14 -7.33 -0.22
N LEU A 168 -9.04 -6.31 -1.06
CA LEU A 168 -7.95 -5.34 -1.03
C LEU A 168 -8.48 -3.91 -0.83
N GLY A 169 -7.93 -3.20 0.14
CA GLY A 169 -8.27 -1.82 0.43
C GLY A 169 -7.02 -0.95 0.37
N LEU A 170 -7.03 0.08 -0.45
CA LEU A 170 -5.94 1.04 -0.59
C LEU A 170 -6.40 2.39 -0.06
N GLY A 171 -6.10 2.61 1.21
CA GLY A 171 -6.28 3.90 1.85
C GLY A 171 -5.31 4.93 1.28
N SER A 172 -5.82 5.99 0.67
CA SER A 172 -5.05 7.15 0.23
C SER A 172 -5.51 8.43 0.95
N ALA A 173 -5.04 9.59 0.50
CA ALA A 173 -5.52 10.88 1.01
C ALA A 173 -6.74 11.42 0.21
N GLU A 174 -7.06 10.77 -0.90
CA GLU A 174 -8.13 11.14 -1.81
C GLU A 174 -9.35 10.22 -1.60
N ASP A 175 -10.55 10.70 -1.94
CA ASP A 175 -11.81 9.95 -1.77
C ASP A 175 -11.97 8.75 -2.72
N GLY A 176 -11.03 8.57 -3.63
CA GLY A 176 -11.00 7.55 -4.65
C GLY A 176 -10.19 8.05 -5.84
N VAL A 177 -10.43 7.46 -7.00
CA VAL A 177 -9.98 8.01 -8.28
C VAL A 177 -10.98 9.06 -8.70
N LEU A 178 -10.54 10.31 -8.90
CA LEU A 178 -11.43 11.42 -9.19
C LEU A 178 -11.67 11.58 -10.70
N ASP A 179 -12.91 11.87 -11.08
CA ASP A 179 -13.29 12.30 -12.42
C ASP A 179 -12.95 13.79 -12.66
N LYS A 180 -13.30 14.29 -13.84
CA LYS A 180 -13.10 15.69 -14.24
C LYS A 180 -13.81 16.71 -13.34
N ASP A 181 -14.87 16.31 -12.64
CA ASP A 181 -15.67 17.15 -11.75
C ASP A 181 -15.18 17.04 -10.29
N GLY A 182 -14.07 16.32 -10.06
CA GLY A 182 -13.49 16.11 -8.74
C GLY A 182 -14.26 15.10 -7.88
N LYS A 183 -15.15 14.29 -8.47
CA LYS A 183 -15.92 13.28 -7.76
C LYS A 183 -15.28 11.90 -7.88
N PRO A 184 -15.34 11.05 -6.85
CA PRO A 184 -14.86 9.67 -6.95
C PRO A 184 -15.64 8.90 -8.03
N VAL A 185 -14.91 8.32 -8.97
CA VAL A 185 -15.44 7.37 -9.94
C VAL A 185 -15.93 6.15 -9.16
N PRO A 186 -17.19 5.69 -9.31
CA PRO A 186 -17.69 4.56 -8.53
C PRO A 186 -16.95 3.25 -8.84
N GLU A 187 -16.66 3.01 -10.12
CA GLU A 187 -16.02 1.79 -10.59
C GLU A 187 -15.11 2.04 -11.80
N LEU A 188 -13.90 1.48 -11.74
CA LEU A 188 -12.95 1.42 -12.84
C LEU A 188 -12.69 -0.04 -13.22
N THR A 189 -12.73 -0.28 -14.52
CA THR A 189 -12.40 -1.56 -15.14
C THR A 189 -11.39 -1.33 -16.26
N PRO A 190 -10.71 -2.38 -16.74
CA PRO A 190 -9.81 -2.25 -17.88
C PRO A 190 -10.46 -1.62 -19.12
N ALA A 191 -11.73 -1.92 -19.39
CA ALA A 191 -12.46 -1.37 -20.54
C ALA A 191 -12.75 0.14 -20.44
N ASN A 192 -13.07 0.66 -19.23
CA ASN A 192 -13.44 2.07 -19.06
C ASN A 192 -12.27 2.98 -18.66
N PHE A 193 -11.11 2.41 -18.30
CA PHE A 193 -9.99 3.16 -17.75
C PHE A 193 -9.50 4.31 -18.65
N GLU A 194 -9.47 4.11 -19.96
CA GLU A 194 -8.99 5.12 -20.91
C GLU A 194 -9.84 6.41 -20.90
N GLU A 195 -11.12 6.32 -20.52
CA GLU A 195 -12.00 7.48 -20.36
C GLU A 195 -11.57 8.40 -19.20
N PHE A 196 -11.01 7.80 -18.15
CA PHE A 196 -10.62 8.51 -16.92
C PHE A 196 -9.13 8.82 -16.86
N ARG A 197 -8.30 8.16 -17.68
CA ARG A 197 -6.83 8.23 -17.64
C ARG A 197 -6.29 9.66 -17.62
N GLN A 198 -6.86 10.56 -18.42
CA GLN A 198 -6.44 11.97 -18.49
C GLN A 198 -6.68 12.73 -17.18
N CYS A 199 -7.73 12.38 -16.43
CA CYS A 199 -8.06 13.01 -15.15
C CYS A 199 -7.09 12.58 -14.03
N ILE A 200 -6.60 11.34 -14.09
CA ILE A 200 -5.77 10.74 -13.04
C ILE A 200 -4.33 11.26 -13.08
N GLY A 201 -3.78 11.46 -14.28
CA GLY A 201 -2.40 11.87 -14.49
C GLY A 201 -2.10 13.35 -14.22
N GLY A 202 -3.13 14.19 -14.04
CA GLY A 202 -2.98 15.65 -13.90
C GLY A 202 -2.68 16.16 -12.48
N SER A 203 -2.64 15.29 -11.47
CA SER A 203 -2.34 15.70 -10.09
C SER A 203 -0.85 16.04 -9.96
N GLY A 204 -0.52 17.34 -9.88
CA GLY A 204 0.82 17.91 -9.96
C GLY A 204 1.84 17.55 -8.86
N SER A 205 1.69 16.42 -8.18
CA SER A 205 2.72 15.90 -7.27
C SER A 205 3.52 14.81 -7.98
N THR A 206 4.81 15.06 -8.24
CA THR A 206 5.77 14.08 -8.75
C THR A 206 6.06 13.04 -7.66
N ASP A 207 5.19 12.04 -7.57
CA ASP A 207 5.41 10.84 -6.77
C ASP A 207 6.35 9.91 -7.55
N VAL A 208 7.49 9.54 -6.95
CA VAL A 208 8.52 8.69 -7.58
C VAL A 208 8.00 7.29 -7.91
N THR A 209 6.84 6.88 -7.36
CA THR A 209 6.19 5.60 -7.66
C THR A 209 5.02 5.71 -8.64
N GLY A 210 4.82 6.86 -9.29
CA GLY A 210 3.74 7.07 -10.28
C GLY A 210 2.38 7.47 -9.68
N GLY A 211 2.29 7.71 -8.37
CA GLY A 211 1.15 8.38 -7.72
C GLY A 211 -0.18 7.63 -7.83
N MET A 212 -1.26 8.36 -8.12
CA MET A 212 -2.58 7.73 -8.31
C MET A 212 -2.62 6.87 -9.58
N LEU A 213 -2.01 7.35 -10.68
CA LEU A 213 -1.98 6.62 -11.94
C LEU A 213 -1.28 5.27 -11.81
N GLY A 214 -0.08 5.24 -11.21
CA GLY A 214 0.67 4.00 -10.97
C GLY A 214 -0.13 3.01 -10.15
N LYS A 215 -0.74 3.47 -9.04
CA LYS A 215 -1.62 2.64 -8.20
C LYS A 215 -2.79 2.04 -8.96
N VAL A 216 -3.49 2.84 -9.77
CA VAL A 216 -4.61 2.35 -10.58
C VAL A 216 -4.14 1.33 -11.61
N LEU A 217 -3.00 1.56 -12.27
CA LEU A 217 -2.43 0.63 -13.24
C LEU A 217 -2.06 -0.73 -12.61
N GLU A 218 -1.44 -0.75 -11.42
CA GLU A 218 -1.14 -2.00 -10.71
C GLU A 218 -2.40 -2.81 -10.40
N LEU A 219 -3.48 -2.13 -9.98
CA LEU A 219 -4.73 -2.79 -9.60
C LEU A 219 -5.55 -3.23 -10.82
N LEU A 220 -5.52 -2.47 -11.92
CA LEU A 220 -6.10 -2.90 -13.18
C LEU A 220 -5.35 -4.10 -13.77
N GLU A 221 -4.03 -4.14 -13.65
CA GLU A 221 -3.26 -5.30 -14.09
C GLU A 221 -3.58 -6.54 -13.24
N LEU A 222 -3.74 -6.37 -11.93
CA LEU A 222 -4.23 -7.43 -11.06
C LEU A 222 -5.63 -7.89 -11.48
N SER A 223 -6.56 -6.97 -11.74
CA SER A 223 -7.95 -7.31 -12.08
C SER A 223 -8.12 -7.90 -13.48
N LYS A 224 -7.23 -7.60 -14.43
CA LYS A 224 -7.18 -8.27 -15.74
C LYS A 224 -6.81 -9.74 -15.60
N ASN A 225 -5.81 -10.03 -14.76
CA ASN A 225 -5.20 -11.36 -14.66
C ASN A 225 -5.77 -12.21 -13.52
N SER A 226 -6.77 -11.70 -12.79
CA SER A 226 -7.41 -12.39 -11.67
C SER A 226 -8.87 -11.95 -11.52
N SER A 227 -9.65 -12.65 -10.70
CA SER A 227 -11.00 -12.21 -10.32
C SER A 227 -11.00 -11.28 -9.10
N ILE A 228 -9.84 -10.70 -8.74
CA ILE A 228 -9.69 -9.91 -7.51
C ILE A 228 -10.26 -8.51 -7.72
N THR A 229 -10.97 -8.02 -6.70
CA THR A 229 -11.50 -6.66 -6.62
C THR A 229 -10.72 -5.88 -5.57
N SER A 230 -10.48 -4.60 -5.83
CA SER A 230 -9.85 -3.69 -4.88
C SER A 230 -10.64 -2.38 -4.74
N HIS A 231 -10.38 -1.64 -3.66
CA HIS A 231 -10.99 -0.33 -3.41
C HIS A 231 -9.91 0.71 -3.12
N ILE A 232 -9.99 1.88 -3.75
CA ILE A 232 -9.20 3.06 -3.38
C ILE A 232 -10.12 4.03 -2.66
N PHE A 233 -9.75 4.46 -1.45
CA PHE A 233 -10.59 5.33 -0.63
C PHE A 233 -9.77 6.21 0.30
N ASN A 234 -10.40 7.23 0.88
CA ASN A 234 -9.72 8.17 1.78
C ASN A 234 -9.55 7.56 3.17
N ALA A 235 -8.32 7.25 3.56
CA ALA A 235 -7.99 6.77 4.91
C ALA A 235 -7.91 7.91 5.95
N GLY A 236 -7.82 9.16 5.51
CA GLY A 236 -7.84 10.36 6.36
C GLY A 236 -9.24 10.69 6.90
N LYS A 237 -10.30 10.21 6.24
CA LYS A 237 -11.68 10.35 6.74
C LYS A 237 -11.98 9.28 7.79
N ALA A 238 -12.55 9.73 8.91
CA ALA A 238 -12.95 8.85 10.00
C ALA A 238 -13.91 7.75 9.50
N ASP A 239 -13.78 6.57 10.09
CA ASP A 239 -14.59 5.37 9.86
C ASP A 239 -14.46 4.72 8.48
N ASN A 240 -13.80 5.35 7.50
CA ASN A 240 -13.66 4.73 6.17
C ASN A 240 -12.91 3.39 6.24
N ILE A 241 -11.85 3.27 7.05
CA ILE A 241 -11.14 1.99 7.19
C ILE A 241 -12.06 0.99 7.87
N TYR A 242 -12.74 1.38 8.95
CA TYR A 242 -13.71 0.52 9.62
C TYR A 242 -14.81 0.02 8.66
N ARG A 243 -15.41 0.91 7.87
CA ARG A 243 -16.46 0.58 6.89
C ARG A 243 -15.96 -0.38 5.81
N PHE A 244 -14.79 -0.11 5.24
CA PHE A 244 -14.15 -1.02 4.30
C PHE A 244 -13.91 -2.40 4.93
N LEU A 245 -13.39 -2.45 6.17
CA LEU A 245 -13.14 -3.69 6.90
C LEU A 245 -14.41 -4.45 7.32
N ASN A 246 -15.58 -3.80 7.32
CA ASN A 246 -16.89 -4.44 7.52
C ASN A 246 -17.63 -4.79 6.23
N GLY A 247 -17.06 -4.51 5.06
CA GLY A 247 -17.52 -5.04 3.77
C GLY A 247 -18.23 -4.00 2.91
N GLU A 248 -18.27 -2.74 3.36
CA GLU A 248 -18.82 -1.66 2.56
C GLU A 248 -17.92 -1.33 1.37
N SER A 249 -18.54 -1.14 0.21
CA SER A 249 -17.87 -0.59 -0.97
C SER A 249 -17.72 0.91 -0.80
N ILE A 250 -16.48 1.38 -0.61
CA ILE A 250 -16.16 2.80 -0.43
C ILE A 250 -15.15 3.29 -1.48
N GLY A 251 -15.25 4.59 -1.80
CA GLY A 251 -14.42 5.25 -2.80
C GLY A 251 -14.61 4.65 -4.20
N THR A 252 -13.50 4.36 -4.88
CA THR A 252 -13.50 3.76 -6.21
C THR A 252 -13.22 2.28 -6.14
N ARG A 253 -14.16 1.47 -6.65
CA ARG A 253 -13.95 0.03 -6.86
C ARG A 253 -13.14 -0.18 -8.14
N ILE A 254 -12.11 -1.02 -8.08
CA ILE A 254 -11.39 -1.50 -9.25
C ILE A 254 -11.66 -2.99 -9.41
N SER A 255 -12.18 -3.37 -10.57
CA SER A 255 -12.69 -4.73 -10.82
C SER A 255 -12.31 -5.23 -12.23
N PRO A 256 -12.40 -6.55 -12.47
CA PRO A 256 -12.28 -7.10 -13.82
C PRO A 256 -13.44 -6.63 -14.71
N ASP A 257 -13.24 -6.63 -16.03
CA ASP A 257 -14.36 -6.43 -16.95
C ASP A 257 -15.43 -7.52 -16.73
N LYS A 258 -16.70 -7.14 -16.87
CA LYS A 258 -17.80 -8.11 -16.83
C LYS A 258 -17.58 -9.10 -17.97
N ARG A 259 -17.51 -10.39 -17.65
CA ARG A 259 -17.56 -11.45 -18.66
C ARG A 259 -18.94 -11.39 -19.33
N VAL A 260 -18.96 -11.04 -20.62
CA VAL A 260 -20.15 -11.09 -21.47
C VAL A 260 -20.47 -12.55 -21.78
#